data_AF-A0AAE3M8T4-F1
#
_entry.id   AF-A0AAE3M8T4-F1
#
_cell.length_a   1.000
_cell.length_b   1.000
_cell.length_c   1.000
_cell.angle_alpha   90.00
_cell.angle_beta   90.00
_cell.angle_gamma   90.00
#
_symmetry.space_group_name_H-M   'P 1'
#
loop_
_entity.id
_entity.type
_entity.pdbx_description
1 polymer ?
#
loop_
_entity_poly.entity_id
_entity_poly.type
_entity_poly.pdbx_seq_one_letter_code
_entity_poly.pdbx_strand_id
1 'polypeptide(L)'
;MVSKNVIPWEERPEGCKDVVWRYSKNPIIGRYETPTSNSIFNSAVVPYKDGFAGVFRCDNKAVQMNIHAGFSKDGINWEIEPEPITMQAGNTEMIHSDYKYDPRVAFIEDRYWVTWCNGYHGPTIGIAYTFDFKEFFQCENAFLPFNRNGVLFPEKINGKYCMLSRPSDNGHTPFGDIYLSYSPDMKFWGEHRSVLKVTPFEDSAWQCLKVGAGGVPIKTNDGWLMFYHGVIKTCSGYRYSMGAALLDLEQPDKVLYRTQPYLLAPATDYEMNGDVPNVVFPCASLHDEEGKVVIYYGAADTVVGIAFGRIPEIVEFVKNNSI
;
A
#
# COMPACT_ATOMS: atom_id res chain seq x y z
N MET A 1 0.76 15.29 -19.66
CA MET A 1 0.57 14.30 -20.73
C MET A 1 1.23 13.02 -20.27
N VAL A 2 0.46 12.11 -19.68
CA VAL A 2 0.98 10.80 -19.27
C VAL A 2 1.10 9.98 -20.55
N SER A 3 2.27 9.41 -20.84
CA SER A 3 2.39 8.44 -21.93
C SER A 3 1.35 7.34 -21.69
N LYS A 4 0.78 6.79 -22.77
CA LYS A 4 -0.07 5.60 -22.73
C LYS A 4 0.78 4.40 -22.30
N ASN A 5 1.24 4.37 -21.05
CA ASN A 5 1.87 3.21 -20.47
C ASN A 5 0.76 2.18 -20.34
N VAL A 6 0.82 1.16 -21.17
CA VAL A 6 -0.09 0.03 -21.10
C VAL A 6 0.19 -0.64 -19.75
N ILE A 7 -0.79 -0.61 -18.85
CA ILE A 7 -0.67 -1.28 -17.56
C ILE A 7 -0.57 -2.80 -17.79
N PRO A 8 0.16 -3.55 -16.95
CA PRO A 8 0.20 -5.00 -17.07
C PRO A 8 -1.21 -5.58 -16.93
N TRP A 9 -1.55 -6.58 -17.75
CA TRP A 9 -2.91 -7.08 -17.79
C TRP A 9 -3.00 -8.55 -18.22
N GLU A 10 -3.88 -9.28 -17.56
CA GLU A 10 -4.36 -10.60 -17.97
C GLU A 10 -5.87 -10.63 -17.77
N GLU A 11 -6.61 -11.06 -18.80
CA GLU A 11 -8.07 -11.14 -18.71
C GLU A 11 -8.52 -12.13 -17.64
N ARG A 12 -9.68 -11.86 -17.05
CA ARG A 12 -10.29 -12.73 -16.04
C ARG A 12 -10.41 -14.16 -16.59
N PRO A 13 -9.89 -15.19 -15.89
CA PRO A 13 -10.01 -16.57 -16.35
C PRO A 13 -11.46 -16.99 -16.56
N GLU A 14 -11.70 -17.82 -17.58
CA GLU A 14 -13.03 -18.35 -17.85
C GLU A 14 -13.60 -19.07 -16.61
N GLY A 15 -14.83 -18.72 -16.22
CA GLY A 15 -15.49 -19.28 -15.04
C GLY A 15 -15.06 -18.70 -13.69
N CYS A 16 -14.09 -17.78 -13.64
CA CYS A 16 -13.75 -17.07 -12.40
C CYS A 16 -14.92 -16.17 -11.97
N LYS A 17 -15.36 -16.33 -10.72
CA LYS A 17 -16.47 -15.56 -10.11
C LYS A 17 -16.00 -14.42 -9.21
N ASP A 18 -14.70 -14.32 -8.97
CA ASP A 18 -14.12 -13.30 -8.10
C ASP A 18 -14.01 -11.97 -8.87
N VAL A 19 -14.34 -10.86 -8.20
CA VAL A 19 -14.26 -9.52 -8.80
C VAL A 19 -12.81 -9.09 -9.02
N VAL A 20 -11.88 -9.58 -8.18
CA VAL A 20 -10.43 -9.43 -8.30
C VAL A 20 -9.82 -10.82 -8.53
N TRP A 21 -8.99 -10.97 -9.56
CA TRP A 21 -8.35 -12.25 -9.88
C TRP A 21 -6.83 -12.13 -9.91
N ARG A 22 -6.12 -13.21 -9.59
CA ARG A 22 -4.66 -13.24 -9.54
C ARG A 22 -4.07 -13.37 -10.94
N TYR A 23 -2.86 -12.85 -11.13
CA TYR A 23 -2.06 -13.17 -12.31
C TYR A 23 -1.64 -14.64 -12.32
N SER A 24 -1.82 -15.31 -13.46
CA SER A 24 -1.54 -16.74 -13.63
C SER A 24 -0.09 -17.13 -13.39
N LYS A 25 0.85 -16.18 -13.50
CA LYS A 25 2.30 -16.40 -13.30
C LYS A 25 2.85 -15.74 -12.04
N ASN A 26 2.01 -15.43 -11.06
CA ASN A 26 2.51 -14.98 -9.76
C ASN A 26 3.44 -16.03 -9.11
N PRO A 27 4.41 -15.59 -8.29
CA PRO A 27 4.76 -14.19 -7.99
C PRO A 27 5.57 -13.52 -9.11
N ILE A 28 5.49 -12.19 -9.21
CA ILE A 28 6.22 -11.41 -10.23
C ILE A 28 7.62 -10.96 -9.79
N ILE A 29 7.88 -10.91 -8.47
CA ILE A 29 9.20 -10.63 -7.91
C ILE A 29 9.51 -11.70 -6.88
N GLY A 30 10.64 -12.40 -7.05
CA GLY A 30 11.08 -13.45 -6.17
C GLY A 30 11.78 -12.93 -4.92
N ARG A 31 11.91 -13.81 -3.91
CA ARG A 31 12.56 -13.46 -2.63
C ARG A 31 14.06 -13.15 -2.77
N TYR A 32 14.73 -13.76 -3.76
CA TYR A 32 16.16 -13.66 -4.02
C TYR A 32 16.48 -12.87 -5.32
N GLU A 33 15.61 -11.92 -5.69
CA GLU A 33 15.75 -11.14 -6.93
C GLU A 33 17.02 -10.28 -6.95
N THR A 34 17.51 -9.86 -5.77
CA THR A 34 18.76 -9.10 -5.66
C THR A 34 19.84 -9.94 -4.96
N PRO A 35 21.14 -9.61 -5.10
CA PRO A 35 22.22 -10.39 -4.47
C PRO A 35 22.10 -10.51 -2.94
N THR A 36 21.48 -9.53 -2.30
CA THR A 36 21.41 -9.37 -0.84
C THR A 36 20.03 -9.66 -0.25
N SER A 37 18.98 -9.76 -1.08
CA SER A 37 17.62 -9.97 -0.57
C SER A 37 17.46 -11.36 0.06
N ASN A 38 16.77 -11.38 1.19
CA ASN A 38 16.10 -12.54 1.74
C ASN A 38 14.67 -12.64 1.20
N SER A 39 13.96 -11.51 1.16
CA SER A 39 12.59 -11.37 0.70
C SER A 39 12.32 -9.96 0.17
N ILE A 40 11.43 -9.86 -0.84
CA ILE A 40 10.99 -8.60 -1.44
C ILE A 40 9.47 -8.63 -1.55
N PHE A 41 8.79 -7.70 -0.90
CA PHE A 41 7.34 -7.69 -0.77
C PHE A 41 6.86 -6.26 -0.44
N ASN A 42 5.56 -6.06 -0.17
CA ASN A 42 4.98 -4.78 0.28
C ASN A 42 5.51 -3.53 -0.46
N SER A 43 5.58 -3.59 -1.78
CA SER A 43 6.27 -2.60 -2.61
C SER A 43 5.31 -1.58 -3.25
N ALA A 44 5.82 -0.38 -3.50
CA ALA A 44 5.10 0.71 -4.14
C ALA A 44 5.48 0.83 -5.62
N VAL A 45 4.51 1.07 -6.49
CA VAL A 45 4.69 1.15 -7.95
C VAL A 45 3.86 2.31 -8.50
N VAL A 46 4.45 3.09 -9.42
CA VAL A 46 3.78 4.18 -10.14
C VAL A 46 4.21 4.26 -11.60
N PRO A 47 3.38 4.81 -12.51
CA PRO A 47 3.83 5.18 -13.84
C PRO A 47 4.92 6.24 -13.77
N TYR A 48 5.99 6.05 -14.53
CA TYR A 48 7.12 6.99 -14.60
C TYR A 48 7.80 6.90 -15.97
N LYS A 49 7.89 8.03 -16.66
CA LYS A 49 8.41 8.11 -18.05
C LYS A 49 7.71 7.08 -18.96
N ASP A 50 8.47 6.37 -19.79
CA ASP A 50 8.00 5.35 -20.73
C ASP A 50 7.71 3.98 -20.09
N GLY A 51 7.70 3.89 -18.74
CA GLY A 51 7.41 2.66 -18.03
C GLY A 51 6.94 2.92 -16.60
N PHE A 52 7.57 2.23 -15.65
CA PHE A 52 7.20 2.23 -14.25
C PHE A 52 8.44 2.38 -13.37
N ALA A 53 8.25 3.05 -12.24
CA ALA A 53 9.22 3.11 -11.16
C ALA A 53 8.55 2.63 -9.88
N GLY A 54 9.36 2.21 -8.92
CA GLY A 54 8.87 1.75 -7.64
C GLY A 54 9.86 1.93 -6.50
N VAL A 55 9.33 1.78 -5.29
CA VAL A 55 10.09 1.72 -4.04
C VAL A 55 9.73 0.40 -3.38
N PHE A 56 10.71 -0.48 -3.25
CA PHE A 56 10.54 -1.88 -2.87
C PHE A 56 11.05 -2.09 -1.47
N ARG A 57 10.24 -2.70 -0.59
CA ARG A 57 10.76 -3.22 0.68
C ARG A 57 11.59 -4.46 0.35
N CYS A 58 12.84 -4.43 0.79
CA CYS A 58 13.77 -5.55 0.72
C CYS A 58 14.27 -5.83 2.13
N ASP A 59 13.99 -7.03 2.61
CA ASP A 59 14.61 -7.53 3.83
C ASP A 59 15.87 -8.28 3.40
N ASN A 60 17.04 -7.88 3.90
CA ASN A 60 18.31 -8.50 3.50
C ASN A 60 18.50 -9.89 4.15
N LYS A 61 19.60 -10.59 3.86
CA LYS A 61 19.92 -11.91 4.46
C LYS A 61 20.17 -11.90 5.98
N ALA A 62 20.26 -10.72 6.61
CA ALA A 62 20.23 -10.55 8.06
C ALA A 62 18.84 -10.11 8.57
N VAL A 63 17.81 -10.17 7.72
CA VAL A 63 16.42 -9.76 7.96
C VAL A 63 16.29 -8.30 8.39
N GLN A 64 17.26 -7.46 8.00
CA GLN A 64 17.17 -6.02 8.19
C GLN A 64 16.31 -5.43 7.08
N MET A 65 15.30 -4.66 7.47
CA MET A 65 14.32 -4.09 6.55
C MET A 65 14.82 -2.76 5.98
N ASN A 66 14.86 -2.65 4.65
CA ASN A 66 15.17 -1.40 3.98
C ASN A 66 14.33 -1.22 2.71
N ILE A 67 14.44 -0.06 2.07
CA ILE A 67 13.76 0.27 0.82
C ILE A 67 14.74 0.54 -0.32
N HIS A 68 14.40 0.05 -1.50
CA HIS A 68 15.22 0.08 -2.71
C HIS A 68 14.42 0.71 -3.85
N ALA A 69 15.08 1.48 -4.71
CA ALA A 69 14.45 1.94 -5.95
C ALA A 69 14.43 0.80 -6.98
N GLY A 70 13.48 0.83 -7.92
CA GLY A 70 13.47 -0.11 -9.03
C GLY A 70 12.68 0.42 -10.22
N PHE A 71 12.95 -0.14 -11.38
CA PHE A 71 12.37 0.28 -12.66
C PHE A 71 11.85 -0.93 -13.45
N SER A 72 10.81 -0.70 -14.24
CA SER A 72 10.27 -1.72 -15.13
C SER A 72 9.69 -1.07 -16.38
N LYS A 73 9.80 -1.75 -17.52
CA LYS A 73 9.16 -1.31 -18.77
C LYS A 73 7.70 -1.77 -18.88
N ASP A 74 7.34 -2.88 -18.24
CA ASP A 74 6.03 -3.53 -18.39
C ASP A 74 5.26 -3.67 -17.07
N GLY A 75 5.88 -3.29 -15.95
CA GLY A 75 5.32 -3.39 -14.61
C GLY A 75 5.36 -4.80 -14.02
N ILE A 76 5.92 -5.79 -14.73
CA ILE A 76 6.03 -7.20 -14.29
C ILE A 76 7.49 -7.57 -14.06
N ASN A 77 8.36 -7.26 -15.02
CA ASN A 77 9.79 -7.56 -14.95
C ASN A 77 10.53 -6.34 -14.38
N TRP A 78 11.11 -6.48 -13.18
CA TRP A 78 11.68 -5.37 -12.42
C TRP A 78 13.20 -5.47 -12.31
N GLU A 79 13.88 -4.37 -12.59
CA GLU A 79 15.29 -4.15 -12.24
C GLU A 79 15.31 -3.35 -10.92
N ILE A 80 15.60 -4.04 -9.82
CA ILE A 80 15.66 -3.44 -8.47
C ILE A 80 17.12 -3.15 -8.12
N GLU A 81 17.38 -1.94 -7.63
CA GLU A 81 18.71 -1.52 -7.21
C GLU A 81 19.21 -2.40 -6.05
N PRO A 82 20.44 -2.93 -6.11
CA PRO A 82 20.95 -3.86 -5.10
C PRO A 82 21.21 -3.17 -3.75
N GLU A 83 21.50 -1.87 -3.76
CA GLU A 83 21.77 -1.07 -2.57
C GLU A 83 20.52 -0.30 -2.12
N PRO A 84 20.31 -0.13 -0.80
CA PRO A 84 19.19 0.66 -0.30
C PRO A 84 19.25 2.13 -0.72
N ILE A 85 18.08 2.77 -0.77
CA ILE A 85 17.96 4.21 -0.99
C ILE A 85 18.72 4.95 0.11
N THR A 86 19.65 5.80 -0.30
CA THR A 86 20.32 6.76 0.58
C THR A 86 19.56 8.08 0.56
N MET A 87 19.07 8.50 1.73
CA MET A 87 18.29 9.74 1.88
C MET A 87 19.21 10.95 1.95
N GLN A 88 18.82 12.01 1.25
CA GLN A 88 19.34 13.37 1.42
C GLN A 88 18.40 14.17 2.34
N ALA A 89 18.91 15.26 2.92
CA ALA A 89 18.10 16.18 3.69
C ALA A 89 17.06 16.90 2.80
N GLY A 90 15.80 16.80 3.17
CA GLY A 90 14.69 17.52 2.54
C GLY A 90 14.32 18.75 3.36
N ASN A 91 13.24 18.67 4.15
CA ASN A 91 12.82 19.75 5.05
C ASN A 91 13.31 19.56 6.51
N THR A 92 14.22 18.61 6.72
CA THR A 92 14.87 18.28 7.99
C THR A 92 16.27 17.72 7.76
N GLU A 93 17.14 17.91 8.75
CA GLU A 93 18.45 17.24 8.85
C GLU A 93 18.34 15.92 9.64
N MET A 94 17.20 15.66 10.30
CA MET A 94 16.95 14.42 11.03
C MET A 94 16.52 13.31 10.06
N ILE A 95 17.51 12.76 9.37
CA ILE A 95 17.31 11.72 8.34
C ILE A 95 17.74 10.31 8.79
N HIS A 96 18.14 10.16 10.06
CA HIS A 96 18.44 8.85 10.65
C HIS A 96 17.20 7.96 10.66
N SER A 97 17.42 6.66 10.50
CA SER A 97 16.36 5.67 10.39
C SER A 97 16.91 4.30 10.79
N ASP A 98 16.32 3.68 11.80
CA ASP A 98 16.74 2.35 12.27
C ASP A 98 16.37 1.24 11.26
N TYR A 99 15.29 1.45 10.51
CA TYR A 99 14.78 0.58 9.46
C TYR A 99 13.75 1.32 8.60
N LYS A 100 13.50 0.82 7.39
CA LYS A 100 12.49 1.35 6.46
C LYS A 100 11.72 0.21 5.83
N TYR A 101 10.39 0.21 5.90
CA TYR A 101 9.57 -0.82 5.26
C TYR A 101 8.19 -0.32 4.88
N ASP A 102 7.47 -1.12 4.10
CA ASP A 102 6.08 -0.88 3.69
C ASP A 102 5.88 0.48 2.96
N PRO A 103 6.70 0.81 1.94
CA PRO A 103 6.58 2.07 1.20
C PRO A 103 5.24 2.20 0.44
N ARG A 104 4.76 3.44 0.30
CA ARG A 104 3.74 3.89 -0.66
C ARG A 104 4.27 5.10 -1.41
N VAL A 105 3.85 5.26 -2.66
CA VAL A 105 4.28 6.36 -3.53
C VAL A 105 3.07 7.00 -4.21
N ALA A 106 2.95 8.31 -4.09
CA ALA A 106 1.90 9.11 -4.73
C ALA A 106 2.54 10.27 -5.50
N PHE A 107 2.13 10.48 -6.76
CA PHE A 107 2.46 11.71 -7.47
C PHE A 107 1.50 12.81 -7.03
N ILE A 108 2.01 13.92 -6.50
CA ILE A 108 1.19 15.07 -6.07
C ILE A 108 1.85 16.33 -6.63
N GLU A 109 1.10 17.03 -7.47
CA GLU A 109 1.52 18.29 -8.13
C GLU A 109 2.75 18.12 -9.04
N ASP A 110 3.96 18.22 -8.50
CA ASP A 110 5.21 18.31 -9.24
C ASP A 110 6.19 17.15 -8.96
N ARG A 111 5.91 16.29 -7.98
CA ARG A 111 6.86 15.27 -7.50
C ARG A 111 6.18 14.01 -6.99
N TYR A 112 6.98 12.97 -6.82
CA TYR A 112 6.59 11.73 -6.19
C TYR A 112 6.90 11.79 -4.69
N TRP A 113 5.86 11.69 -3.87
CA TRP A 113 5.97 11.59 -2.43
C TRP A 113 6.01 10.13 -2.01
N VAL A 114 6.93 9.80 -1.12
CA VAL A 114 7.12 8.45 -0.58
C VAL A 114 6.81 8.49 0.92
N THR A 115 5.93 7.62 1.36
CA THR A 115 5.67 7.36 2.78
C THR A 115 6.06 5.92 3.12
N TRP A 116 6.59 5.68 4.31
CA TRP A 116 6.96 4.34 4.75
C TRP A 116 6.91 4.24 6.27
N CYS A 117 6.96 3.03 6.81
CA CYS A 117 7.19 2.84 8.23
C CYS A 117 8.67 3.06 8.56
N ASN A 118 8.97 4.18 9.20
CA ASN A 118 10.31 4.59 9.60
C ASN A 118 10.59 4.22 11.06
N GLY A 119 11.77 3.65 11.33
CA GLY A 119 12.24 3.40 12.69
C GLY A 119 12.83 4.66 13.33
N TYR A 120 12.17 5.19 14.36
CA TYR A 120 12.65 6.31 15.18
C TYR A 120 12.14 6.18 16.63
N HIS A 121 12.90 5.48 17.48
CA HIS A 121 12.47 5.09 18.85
C HIS A 121 11.13 4.33 18.89
N GLY A 122 10.79 3.65 17.79
CA GLY A 122 9.49 3.03 17.54
C GLY A 122 9.05 3.26 16.08
N PRO A 123 8.10 2.46 15.55
CA PRO A 123 7.54 2.69 14.22
C PRO A 123 6.78 4.02 14.14
N THR A 124 7.12 4.85 13.16
CA THR A 124 6.36 6.03 12.76
C THR A 124 6.27 6.14 11.22
N ILE A 125 5.68 7.20 10.69
CA ILE A 125 5.57 7.44 9.26
C ILE A 125 6.67 8.40 8.80
N GLY A 126 7.63 7.86 8.05
CA GLY A 126 8.60 8.66 7.32
C GLY A 126 7.96 9.28 6.07
N ILE A 127 8.43 10.47 5.69
CA ILE A 127 8.06 11.15 4.45
C ILE A 127 9.34 11.49 3.70
N ALA A 128 9.34 11.28 2.39
CA ALA A 128 10.36 11.76 1.48
C ALA A 128 9.72 12.16 0.16
N TYR A 129 10.46 12.84 -0.69
CA TYR A 129 10.08 13.03 -2.08
C TYR A 129 11.23 12.72 -3.03
N THR A 130 10.89 12.44 -4.27
CA THR A 130 11.81 12.30 -5.39
C THR A 130 11.18 12.88 -6.65
N PHE A 131 12.03 13.37 -7.55
CA PHE A 131 11.61 13.78 -8.90
C PHE A 131 11.93 12.69 -9.93
N ASP A 132 12.89 11.80 -9.64
CA ASP A 132 13.50 10.95 -10.65
C ASP A 132 13.73 9.49 -10.25
N PHE A 133 13.39 9.12 -9.00
CA PHE A 133 13.65 7.81 -8.37
C PHE A 133 15.13 7.44 -8.25
N LYS A 134 16.03 8.44 -8.29
CA LYS A 134 17.46 8.28 -8.02
C LYS A 134 17.87 9.04 -6.78
N GLU A 135 17.45 10.31 -6.69
CA GLU A 135 17.67 11.13 -5.50
C GLU A 135 16.39 11.19 -4.66
N PHE A 136 16.53 10.95 -3.36
CA PHE A 136 15.42 10.95 -2.40
C PHE A 136 15.71 11.92 -1.25
N PHE A 137 14.76 12.79 -0.97
CA PHE A 137 14.90 13.87 0.01
C PHE A 137 13.95 13.63 1.18
N GLN A 138 14.50 13.19 2.32
CA GLN A 138 13.72 12.86 3.52
C GLN A 138 13.27 14.13 4.25
N CYS A 139 12.00 14.14 4.62
CA CYS A 139 11.34 15.18 5.40
C CYS A 139 11.16 14.73 6.85
N GLU A 140 10.62 15.61 7.69
CA GLU A 140 10.18 15.26 9.04
C GLU A 140 9.26 14.02 9.01
N ASN A 141 9.38 13.16 10.02
CA ASN A 141 8.38 12.14 10.27
C ASN A 141 7.02 12.82 10.49
N ALA A 142 5.96 12.27 9.88
CA ALA A 142 4.63 12.88 9.93
C ALA A 142 4.05 12.93 11.35
N PHE A 143 4.34 11.88 12.14
CA PHE A 143 3.72 11.65 13.44
C PHE A 143 4.75 11.18 14.47
N LEU A 144 4.34 11.20 15.75
CA LEU A 144 5.05 10.48 16.79
C LEU A 144 4.82 8.97 16.66
N PRO A 145 5.76 8.11 17.11
CA PRO A 145 5.47 6.71 17.35
C PRO A 145 4.33 6.53 18.37
N PHE A 146 3.49 5.50 18.26
CA PHE A 146 3.57 4.40 17.31
C PHE A 146 2.55 4.54 16.18
N ASN A 147 3.02 4.54 14.93
CA ASN A 147 2.16 4.67 13.76
C ASN A 147 2.72 3.90 12.55
N ARG A 148 1.83 3.36 11.71
CA ARG A 148 2.15 2.54 10.53
C ARG A 148 1.11 2.77 9.43
N ASN A 149 1.38 2.26 8.22
CA ASN A 149 0.47 2.32 7.07
C ASN A 149 0.10 3.77 6.69
N GLY A 150 1.11 4.65 6.66
CA GLY A 150 0.98 6.03 6.19
C GLY A 150 0.79 6.05 4.68
N VAL A 151 -0.31 6.60 4.20
CA VAL A 151 -0.64 6.67 2.76
C VAL A 151 -1.22 8.04 2.43
N LEU A 152 -0.60 8.74 1.49
CA LEU A 152 -1.11 10.02 0.99
C LEU A 152 -2.24 9.81 0.00
N PHE A 153 -3.20 10.73 0.00
CA PHE A 153 -4.09 10.93 -1.14
C PHE A 153 -3.31 11.53 -2.32
N PRO A 154 -3.68 11.22 -3.57
CA PRO A 154 -2.92 11.65 -4.75
C PRO A 154 -3.11 13.14 -5.12
N GLU A 155 -3.90 13.89 -4.34
CA GLU A 155 -4.08 15.32 -4.51
C GLU A 155 -4.44 15.98 -3.17
N LYS A 156 -4.33 17.31 -3.11
CA LYS A 156 -4.82 18.09 -1.96
C LYS A 156 -6.34 18.04 -1.92
N ILE A 157 -6.88 17.86 -0.71
CA ILE A 157 -8.33 17.91 -0.44
C ILE A 157 -8.57 19.16 0.40
N ASN A 158 -9.47 20.03 -0.06
CA ASN A 158 -9.74 21.33 0.55
C ASN A 158 -8.47 22.17 0.78
N GLY A 159 -7.55 22.13 -0.19
CA GLY A 159 -6.30 22.88 -0.17
C GLY A 159 -5.20 22.33 0.75
N LYS A 160 -5.39 21.15 1.36
CA LYS A 160 -4.43 20.53 2.28
C LYS A 160 -3.99 19.16 1.78
N TYR A 161 -2.73 18.80 2.03
CA TYR A 161 -2.29 17.42 1.92
C TYR A 161 -3.07 16.56 2.91
N CYS A 162 -3.39 15.34 2.51
CA CYS A 162 -4.22 14.44 3.28
C CYS A 162 -3.53 13.07 3.37
N MET A 163 -3.38 12.54 4.58
CA MET A 163 -2.69 11.28 4.84
C MET A 163 -3.56 10.36 5.69
N LEU A 164 -3.75 9.12 5.23
CA LEU A 164 -4.21 8.01 6.04
C LEU A 164 -3.07 7.50 6.90
N SER A 165 -3.32 7.18 8.16
CA SER A 165 -2.36 6.51 9.02
C SER A 165 -3.08 5.55 9.96
N ARG A 166 -2.32 4.79 10.75
CA ARG A 166 -2.85 3.71 11.57
C ARG A 166 -2.10 3.68 12.91
N PRO A 167 -2.61 4.39 13.94
CA PRO A 167 -2.08 4.30 15.30
C PRO A 167 -1.87 2.83 15.71
N SER A 168 -0.70 2.55 16.27
CA SER A 168 -0.21 1.19 16.50
C SER A 168 0.45 1.08 17.88
N ASP A 169 1.17 -0.01 18.13
CA ASP A 169 2.02 -0.20 19.30
C ASP A 169 3.48 -0.48 18.88
N ASN A 170 4.34 -0.79 19.84
CA ASN A 170 5.75 -1.07 19.60
C ASN A 170 6.04 -2.51 19.11
N GLY A 171 5.03 -3.27 18.71
CA GLY A 171 5.19 -4.68 18.38
C GLY A 171 4.16 -5.19 17.37
N HIS A 172 3.69 -6.41 17.57
CA HIS A 172 2.69 -7.03 16.72
C HIS A 172 1.27 -6.59 17.10
N THR A 173 0.95 -5.34 16.76
CA THR A 173 -0.25 -4.62 17.21
C THR A 173 -1.52 -5.49 17.17
N PRO A 174 -2.20 -5.72 18.30
CA PRO A 174 -3.43 -6.50 18.39
C PRO A 174 -4.70 -5.63 18.25
N PHE A 175 -4.57 -4.43 17.72
CA PHE A 175 -5.64 -3.48 17.43
C PHE A 175 -5.25 -2.64 16.19
N GLY A 176 -6.18 -1.84 15.69
CA GLY A 176 -5.85 -0.77 14.75
C GLY A 176 -7.01 -0.33 13.87
N ASP A 177 -7.31 0.96 13.94
CA ASP A 177 -8.25 1.66 13.06
C ASP A 177 -7.49 2.58 12.10
N ILE A 178 -8.10 2.89 10.95
CA ILE A 178 -7.59 3.87 9.99
C ILE A 178 -8.02 5.27 10.42
N TYR A 179 -7.05 6.18 10.49
CA TYR A 179 -7.25 7.60 10.74
C TYR A 179 -6.76 8.42 9.55
N LEU A 180 -7.24 9.65 9.47
CA LEU A 180 -6.88 10.68 8.51
C LEU A 180 -6.22 11.84 9.23
N SER A 181 -5.25 12.51 8.62
CA SER A 181 -4.71 13.79 9.08
C SER A 181 -4.47 14.73 7.90
N TYR A 182 -4.58 16.02 8.14
CA TYR A 182 -4.33 17.05 7.14
C TYR A 182 -3.04 17.83 7.45
N SER A 183 -2.37 18.30 6.40
CA SER A 183 -1.24 19.20 6.52
C SER A 183 -1.29 20.29 5.44
N PRO A 184 -1.01 21.55 5.77
CA PRO A 184 -0.86 22.59 4.75
C PRO A 184 0.47 22.48 3.99
N ASP A 185 1.48 21.78 4.51
CA ASP A 185 2.87 21.93 4.09
C ASP A 185 3.73 20.64 4.13
N MET A 186 3.14 19.47 4.35
CA MET A 186 3.83 18.18 4.55
C MET A 186 4.73 18.11 5.80
N LYS A 187 4.68 19.10 6.71
CA LYS A 187 5.50 19.14 7.93
C LYS A 187 4.64 19.11 9.19
N PHE A 188 3.63 19.97 9.27
CA PHE A 188 2.75 20.04 10.44
C PHE A 188 1.43 19.36 10.13
N TRP A 189 1.11 18.32 10.90
CA TRP A 189 -0.08 17.49 10.72
C TRP A 189 -1.07 17.73 11.84
N GLY A 190 -2.34 17.89 11.49
CA GLY A 190 -3.44 18.14 12.42
C GLY A 190 -4.78 17.69 11.87
N GLU A 191 -5.87 18.16 12.49
CA GLU A 191 -7.24 17.90 12.05
C GLU A 191 -7.54 16.39 11.90
N HIS A 192 -7.10 15.61 12.86
CA HIS A 192 -7.22 14.15 12.82
C HIS A 192 -8.69 13.71 12.80
N ARG A 193 -9.03 12.70 11.99
CA ARG A 193 -10.37 12.10 11.91
C ARG A 193 -10.28 10.59 11.90
N SER A 194 -11.21 9.90 12.56
CA SER A 194 -11.37 8.45 12.44
C SER A 194 -12.07 8.16 11.12
N VAL A 195 -11.57 7.20 10.34
CA VAL A 195 -12.12 6.84 9.02
C VAL A 195 -12.81 5.49 9.09
N LEU A 196 -12.03 4.44 9.37
CA LEU A 196 -12.48 3.06 9.22
C LEU A 196 -11.97 2.24 10.39
N LYS A 197 -12.91 1.76 11.22
CA LYS A 197 -12.63 0.96 12.41
C LYS A 197 -12.69 -0.53 12.12
N VAL A 198 -12.15 -1.36 13.01
CA VAL A 198 -12.41 -2.81 12.97
C VAL A 198 -13.91 -3.11 13.00
N THR A 199 -14.29 -4.23 12.41
CA THR A 199 -15.69 -4.69 12.37
C THR A 199 -15.89 -5.81 13.39
N PRO A 200 -17.01 -5.87 14.13
CA PRO A 200 -17.33 -7.03 14.98
C PRO A 200 -17.22 -8.35 14.22
N PHE A 201 -16.90 -9.42 14.95
CA PHE A 201 -16.63 -10.73 14.34
C PHE A 201 -17.86 -11.27 13.59
N GLU A 202 -19.04 -11.09 14.18
CA GLU A 202 -20.35 -11.48 13.68
C GLU A 202 -20.73 -10.79 12.35
N ASP A 203 -20.26 -9.56 12.14
CA ASP A 203 -20.59 -8.78 10.94
C ASP A 203 -19.55 -9.04 9.84
N SER A 204 -18.26 -9.11 10.20
CA SER A 204 -17.17 -9.39 9.26
C SER A 204 -15.88 -9.83 9.95
N ALA A 205 -15.77 -11.14 10.21
CA ALA A 205 -14.66 -11.73 10.95
C ALA A 205 -13.26 -11.48 10.37
N TRP A 206 -13.09 -11.37 9.05
CA TRP A 206 -11.76 -11.26 8.43
C TRP A 206 -11.03 -9.95 8.78
N GLN A 207 -11.75 -8.96 9.29
CA GLN A 207 -11.27 -7.60 9.58
C GLN A 207 -11.56 -7.17 11.03
N CYS A 208 -11.69 -8.13 11.95
CA CYS A 208 -12.12 -7.86 13.33
C CYS A 208 -10.98 -7.54 14.31
N LEU A 209 -9.72 -7.86 13.99
CA LEU A 209 -8.58 -7.57 14.87
C LEU A 209 -7.99 -6.18 14.62
N LYS A 210 -7.71 -5.88 13.35
CA LYS A 210 -7.13 -4.60 12.92
C LYS A 210 -7.31 -4.41 11.42
N VAL A 211 -7.30 -3.16 11.01
CA VAL A 211 -7.33 -2.72 9.61
C VAL A 211 -6.22 -1.70 9.34
N GLY A 212 -5.88 -1.50 8.08
CA GLY A 212 -4.90 -0.49 7.65
C GLY A 212 -4.98 -0.20 6.16
N ALA A 213 -4.68 1.04 5.78
CA ALA A 213 -4.68 1.45 4.38
C ALA A 213 -3.66 0.63 3.55
N GLY A 214 -4.05 0.29 2.34
CA GLY A 214 -3.23 -0.43 1.37
C GLY A 214 -2.35 0.52 0.58
N GLY A 215 -2.64 0.66 -0.72
CA GLY A 215 -2.01 1.65 -1.60
C GLY A 215 -2.76 2.99 -1.64
N VAL A 216 -2.29 3.88 -2.52
CA VAL A 216 -2.87 5.21 -2.75
C VAL A 216 -4.34 5.10 -3.17
N PRO A 217 -5.28 5.81 -2.51
CA PRO A 217 -6.69 5.81 -2.90
C PRO A 217 -6.89 6.30 -4.35
N ILE A 218 -7.75 5.61 -5.10
CA ILE A 218 -8.07 5.95 -6.49
C ILE A 218 -9.29 6.86 -6.51
N LYS A 219 -9.19 8.01 -7.18
CA LYS A 219 -10.33 8.91 -7.39
C LYS A 219 -11.31 8.29 -8.39
N THR A 220 -12.57 8.15 -8.03
CA THR A 220 -13.64 7.69 -8.92
C THR A 220 -14.84 8.64 -8.85
N ASN A 221 -15.82 8.46 -9.74
CA ASN A 221 -17.08 9.21 -9.66
C ASN A 221 -17.92 8.86 -8.42
N ASP A 222 -17.60 7.74 -7.75
CA ASP A 222 -18.35 7.20 -6.61
C ASP A 222 -17.65 7.43 -5.27
N GLY A 223 -16.52 8.14 -5.27
CA GLY A 223 -15.68 8.36 -4.10
C GLY A 223 -14.22 7.98 -4.32
N TRP A 224 -13.43 8.10 -3.26
CA TRP A 224 -12.08 7.54 -3.18
C TRP A 224 -12.17 6.03 -2.95
N LEU A 225 -11.82 5.24 -3.96
CA LEU A 225 -11.68 3.79 -3.84
C LEU A 225 -10.37 3.48 -3.11
N MET A 226 -10.48 3.02 -1.87
CA MET A 226 -9.35 2.63 -1.03
C MET A 226 -9.33 1.12 -0.87
N PHE A 227 -8.28 0.47 -1.39
CA PHE A 227 -7.94 -0.89 -0.99
C PHE A 227 -7.30 -0.87 0.40
N TYR A 228 -7.76 -1.72 1.30
CA TYR A 228 -7.24 -1.81 2.66
C TYR A 228 -7.06 -3.26 3.07
N HIS A 229 -6.13 -3.52 3.99
CA HIS A 229 -5.99 -4.83 4.60
C HIS A 229 -6.81 -4.92 5.89
N GLY A 230 -7.28 -6.13 6.18
CA GLY A 230 -7.97 -6.50 7.41
C GLY A 230 -7.39 -7.79 7.95
N VAL A 231 -7.45 -7.95 9.26
CA VAL A 231 -6.82 -9.06 9.96
C VAL A 231 -7.80 -9.76 10.88
N ILE A 232 -7.74 -11.08 10.85
CA ILE A 232 -8.27 -11.97 11.88
C ILE A 232 -7.13 -12.66 12.62
N LYS A 233 -7.27 -12.84 13.93
CA LYS A 233 -6.39 -13.69 14.74
C LYS A 233 -6.98 -15.10 14.84
N THR A 234 -6.28 -16.09 14.32
CA THR A 234 -6.59 -17.52 14.50
C THR A 234 -5.79 -18.08 15.68
N CYS A 235 -5.99 -19.36 16.00
CA CYS A 235 -5.17 -20.05 17.02
C CYS A 235 -3.68 -20.15 16.65
N SER A 236 -3.33 -19.99 15.37
CA SER A 236 -1.96 -20.14 14.86
C SER A 236 -1.32 -18.82 14.41
N GLY A 237 -1.98 -17.67 14.58
CA GLY A 237 -1.42 -16.37 14.23
C GLY A 237 -2.41 -15.44 13.54
N TYR A 238 -1.89 -14.57 12.69
CA TYR A 238 -2.68 -13.59 11.94
C TYR A 238 -2.91 -14.06 10.51
N ARG A 239 -4.09 -13.75 9.97
CA ARG A 239 -4.40 -13.91 8.55
C ARG A 239 -4.78 -12.56 7.98
N TYR A 240 -4.02 -12.07 7.00
CA TYR A 240 -4.23 -10.78 6.35
C TYR A 240 -4.94 -10.96 5.02
N SER A 241 -6.08 -10.29 4.85
CA SER A 241 -6.84 -10.26 3.60
C SER A 241 -7.04 -8.82 3.15
N MET A 242 -7.41 -8.62 1.89
CA MET A 242 -7.67 -7.33 1.27
C MET A 242 -9.16 -7.12 1.03
N GLY A 243 -9.69 -5.95 1.40
CA GLY A 243 -11.02 -5.46 1.00
C GLY A 243 -10.93 -4.10 0.32
N ALA A 244 -12.08 -3.46 0.12
CA ALA A 244 -12.14 -2.09 -0.41
C ALA A 244 -13.25 -1.25 0.25
N ALA A 245 -13.04 0.05 0.29
CA ALA A 245 -14.01 1.03 0.76
C ALA A 245 -14.09 2.21 -0.23
N LEU A 246 -15.26 2.85 -0.29
CA LEU A 246 -15.46 4.13 -0.95
C LEU A 246 -15.55 5.22 0.11
N LEU A 247 -14.69 6.22 0.01
CA LEU A 247 -14.70 7.39 0.91
C LEU A 247 -15.23 8.61 0.16
N ASP A 248 -15.87 9.53 0.87
CA ASP A 248 -16.37 10.77 0.28
C ASP A 248 -15.24 11.62 -0.32
N LEU A 249 -15.47 12.25 -1.48
CA LEU A 249 -14.44 12.98 -2.21
C LEU A 249 -13.95 14.24 -1.49
N GLU A 250 -14.85 14.93 -0.80
CA GLU A 250 -14.57 16.20 -0.12
C GLU A 250 -14.26 16.00 1.36
N GLN A 251 -14.80 14.94 1.96
CA GLN A 251 -14.67 14.59 3.37
C GLN A 251 -14.26 13.11 3.52
N PRO A 252 -13.02 12.74 3.15
CA PRO A 252 -12.57 11.34 3.06
C PRO A 252 -12.56 10.59 4.40
N ASP A 253 -12.83 11.24 5.53
CA ASP A 253 -13.14 10.58 6.79
C ASP A 253 -14.53 9.92 6.84
N LYS A 254 -15.42 10.25 5.90
CA LYS A 254 -16.71 9.61 5.73
C LYS A 254 -16.61 8.41 4.79
N VAL A 255 -16.78 7.21 5.35
CA VAL A 255 -16.95 5.98 4.57
C VAL A 255 -18.36 5.95 3.99
N LEU A 256 -18.47 5.90 2.67
CA LEU A 256 -19.72 5.77 1.93
C LEU A 256 -20.17 4.32 1.85
N TYR A 257 -19.23 3.43 1.53
CA TYR A 257 -19.44 1.99 1.40
C TYR A 257 -18.17 1.24 1.78
N ARG A 258 -18.31 0.01 2.28
CA ARG A 258 -17.16 -0.83 2.68
C ARG A 258 -17.49 -2.31 2.56
N THR A 259 -16.64 -3.06 1.89
CA THR A 259 -16.86 -4.51 1.68
C THR A 259 -17.01 -5.29 2.98
N GLN A 260 -18.12 -6.00 3.12
CA GLN A 260 -18.37 -7.03 4.12
C GLN A 260 -17.51 -8.29 3.87
N PRO A 261 -17.49 -8.89 2.68
CA PRO A 261 -16.49 -9.91 2.31
C PRO A 261 -15.14 -9.28 1.93
N TYR A 262 -14.06 -10.06 1.96
CA TYR A 262 -12.79 -9.64 1.36
C TYR A 262 -12.85 -9.72 -0.18
N LEU A 263 -12.02 -8.95 -0.87
CA LEU A 263 -11.76 -9.08 -2.31
C LEU A 263 -10.73 -10.17 -2.60
N LEU A 264 -9.71 -10.29 -1.75
CA LEU A 264 -8.64 -11.28 -1.90
C LEU A 264 -8.15 -11.74 -0.53
N ALA A 265 -8.01 -13.04 -0.33
CA ALA A 265 -7.46 -13.62 0.88
C ALA A 265 -6.45 -14.72 0.52
N PRO A 266 -5.47 -15.04 1.40
CA PRO A 266 -4.46 -16.06 1.15
C PRO A 266 -5.12 -17.39 0.76
N ALA A 267 -4.73 -17.90 -0.40
CA ALA A 267 -5.27 -19.14 -0.97
C ALA A 267 -4.25 -19.92 -1.81
N THR A 268 -3.20 -19.28 -2.33
CA THR A 268 -2.15 -19.95 -3.11
C THR A 268 -0.94 -20.29 -2.25
N ASP A 269 -0.09 -21.22 -2.70
CA ASP A 269 1.09 -21.65 -1.95
C ASP A 269 2.03 -20.49 -1.60
N TYR A 270 2.21 -19.52 -2.51
CA TYR A 270 3.07 -18.35 -2.29
C TYR A 270 2.45 -17.31 -1.34
N GLU A 271 1.18 -17.42 -0.98
CA GLU A 271 0.49 -16.57 0.01
C GLU A 271 0.34 -17.24 1.36
N MET A 272 0.23 -18.58 1.36
CA MET A 272 0.08 -19.39 2.56
C MET A 272 1.43 -19.82 3.14
N ASN A 273 2.49 -19.86 2.36
CA ASN A 273 3.83 -20.28 2.79
C ASN A 273 4.86 -19.19 2.52
N GLY A 274 5.70 -18.90 3.51
CA GLY A 274 6.71 -17.85 3.45
C GLY A 274 7.25 -17.50 4.82
N ASP A 275 8.02 -16.41 4.90
CA ASP A 275 8.57 -15.87 6.15
C ASP A 275 7.45 -15.51 7.14
N VAL A 276 6.29 -15.02 6.66
CA VAL A 276 5.05 -14.87 7.43
C VAL A 276 3.87 -15.49 6.68
N PRO A 277 3.44 -16.71 7.03
CA PRO A 277 2.31 -17.40 6.40
C PRO A 277 0.99 -16.59 6.42
N ASN A 278 0.14 -16.84 5.42
CA ASN A 278 -1.23 -16.32 5.33
C ASN A 278 -1.34 -14.79 5.24
N VAL A 279 -0.55 -14.19 4.33
CA VAL A 279 -0.55 -12.74 4.09
C VAL A 279 -0.85 -12.43 2.63
N VAL A 280 -1.87 -11.58 2.42
CA VAL A 280 -2.10 -10.79 1.21
C VAL A 280 -2.16 -9.33 1.66
N PHE A 281 -1.20 -8.52 1.24
CA PHE A 281 -1.03 -7.15 1.74
C PHE A 281 -0.88 -6.14 0.59
N PRO A 282 -1.92 -5.36 0.24
CA PRO A 282 -1.87 -4.42 -0.87
C PRO A 282 -1.02 -3.18 -0.54
N CYS A 283 -0.14 -2.78 -1.46
CA CYS A 283 0.71 -1.59 -1.30
C CYS A 283 0.63 -0.59 -2.45
N ALA A 284 0.27 -1.03 -3.66
CA ALA A 284 0.11 -0.12 -4.79
C ALA A 284 -0.97 -0.61 -5.74
N SER A 285 -1.49 0.33 -6.53
CA SER A 285 -2.40 0.01 -7.62
C SER A 285 -2.13 0.92 -8.81
N LEU A 286 -2.10 0.34 -10.00
CA LEU A 286 -2.07 1.05 -11.28
C LEU A 286 -3.45 0.95 -11.91
N HIS A 287 -3.90 2.00 -12.60
CA HIS A 287 -5.16 1.97 -13.32
C HIS A 287 -5.11 2.79 -14.60
N ASP A 288 -5.98 2.46 -15.55
CA ASP A 288 -6.13 3.18 -16.82
C ASP A 288 -7.50 3.86 -16.95
N GLU A 289 -7.70 4.56 -18.05
CA GLU A 289 -8.96 5.27 -18.37
C GLU A 289 -10.11 4.31 -18.70
N GLU A 290 -9.82 3.06 -19.07
CA GLU A 290 -10.82 2.01 -19.33
C GLU A 290 -11.33 1.37 -18.03
N GLY A 291 -10.76 1.78 -16.88
CA GLY A 291 -11.11 1.28 -15.57
C GLY A 291 -10.48 -0.06 -15.24
N LYS A 292 -9.46 -0.52 -15.97
CA LYS A 292 -8.64 -1.67 -15.54
C LYS A 292 -7.80 -1.23 -14.34
N VAL A 293 -7.62 -2.13 -13.38
CA VAL A 293 -6.75 -1.92 -12.21
C VAL A 293 -5.86 -3.13 -11.99
N VAL A 294 -4.58 -2.86 -11.70
CA VAL A 294 -3.58 -3.83 -11.24
C VAL A 294 -3.24 -3.51 -9.80
N ILE A 295 -3.31 -4.48 -8.91
CA ILE A 295 -3.03 -4.35 -7.49
C ILE A 295 -1.75 -5.13 -7.17
N TYR A 296 -0.71 -4.42 -6.74
CA TYR A 296 0.52 -5.01 -6.25
C TYR A 296 0.37 -5.31 -4.76
N TYR A 297 0.63 -6.56 -4.38
CA TYR A 297 0.50 -7.02 -3.00
C TYR A 297 1.70 -7.85 -2.56
N GLY A 298 2.13 -7.68 -1.32
CA GLY A 298 3.03 -8.63 -0.67
C GLY A 298 2.30 -9.92 -0.34
N ALA A 299 2.94 -11.05 -0.64
CA ALA A 299 2.44 -12.38 -0.35
C ALA A 299 3.38 -13.10 0.62
N ALA A 300 2.80 -13.59 1.72
CA ALA A 300 3.49 -14.28 2.81
C ALA A 300 4.75 -13.58 3.38
N ASP A 301 4.81 -12.24 3.32
CA ASP A 301 6.01 -11.43 3.59
C ASP A 301 7.29 -11.96 2.90
N THR A 302 7.14 -12.49 1.68
CA THR A 302 8.22 -13.22 0.98
C THR A 302 8.42 -12.74 -0.46
N VAL A 303 7.32 -12.53 -1.18
CA VAL A 303 7.31 -12.21 -2.62
C VAL A 303 6.29 -11.13 -2.96
N VAL A 304 6.38 -10.54 -4.16
CA VAL A 304 5.35 -9.64 -4.70
C VAL A 304 4.48 -10.40 -5.70
N GLY A 305 3.17 -10.37 -5.48
CA GLY A 305 2.17 -10.78 -6.47
C GLY A 305 1.43 -9.58 -7.05
N ILE A 306 0.75 -9.80 -8.17
CA ILE A 306 -0.23 -8.86 -8.72
C ILE A 306 -1.59 -9.53 -8.91
N ALA A 307 -2.64 -8.73 -8.73
CA ALA A 307 -4.01 -9.10 -9.03
C ALA A 307 -4.65 -8.04 -9.93
N PHE A 308 -5.64 -8.44 -10.69
CA PHE A 308 -6.34 -7.61 -11.65
C PHE A 308 -7.80 -7.44 -11.25
N GLY A 309 -8.38 -6.33 -11.67
CA GLY A 309 -9.79 -6.03 -11.50
C GLY A 309 -10.24 -4.97 -12.47
N ARG A 310 -11.55 -4.74 -12.52
CA ARG A 310 -12.14 -3.60 -13.23
C ARG A 310 -12.78 -2.70 -12.18
N ILE A 311 -12.35 -1.44 -12.10
CA ILE A 311 -12.83 -0.44 -11.13
C ILE A 311 -14.36 -0.38 -11.10
N PRO A 312 -15.09 -0.32 -12.23
CA PRO A 312 -16.57 -0.31 -12.19
C PRO A 312 -17.17 -1.52 -11.48
N GLU A 313 -16.62 -2.72 -11.72
CA GLU A 313 -17.09 -3.95 -11.09
C GLU A 313 -16.73 -4.00 -9.59
N ILE A 314 -15.54 -3.52 -9.22
CA ILE A 314 -15.12 -3.42 -7.81
C ILE A 314 -16.02 -2.43 -7.06
N VAL A 315 -16.28 -1.26 -7.64
CA VAL A 315 -17.18 -0.24 -7.07
C VAL A 315 -18.59 -0.80 -6.88
N GLU A 316 -19.13 -1.48 -7.89
CA GLU A 316 -20.43 -2.15 -7.80
C GLU A 316 -20.45 -3.22 -6.70
N PHE A 317 -19.40 -4.05 -6.63
CA PHE A 317 -19.26 -5.06 -5.59
C PHE A 317 -19.22 -4.45 -4.18
N VAL A 318 -18.46 -3.37 -3.98
CA VAL A 318 -18.34 -2.65 -2.70
C VAL A 318 -19.71 -2.12 -2.26
N LYS A 319 -20.49 -1.54 -3.18
CA LYS A 319 -21.83 -1.02 -2.89
C LYS A 319 -22.83 -2.13 -2.56
N ASN A 320 -22.81 -3.22 -3.33
CA ASN A 320 -23.75 -4.34 -3.19
C ASN A 320 -23.46 -5.22 -1.97
N ASN A 321 -22.24 -5.16 -1.44
CA ASN A 321 -21.81 -5.96 -0.29
C ASN A 321 -21.28 -5.06 0.83
N SER A 322 -21.90 -3.89 1.05
CA SER A 322 -21.48 -3.00 2.13
C SER A 322 -21.93 -3.52 3.50
N ILE A 323 -21.05 -3.43 4.51
CA ILE A 323 -21.48 -3.33 5.92
C ILE A 323 -21.98 -1.93 6.25
#